data_AF-A0A4Q0XEX4-F1
#
_entry.id   AF-A0A4Q0XEX4-F1
#
_cell.length_a   1.000
_cell.length_b   1.000
_cell.length_c   1.000
_cell.angle_alpha   90.00
_cell.angle_beta   90.00
_cell.angle_gamma   90.00
#
_symmetry.space_group_name_H-M   'P 1'
#
loop_
_entity.id
_entity.type
_entity.pdbx_description
1 polymer ?
#
loop_
_entity_poly.entity_id
_entity_poly.type
_entity_poly.pdbx_seq_one_letter_code
_entity_poly.pdbx_strand_id
1 'polypeptide(L)'
;MITRNILNSKSLGRLCTTLLVLVALVSVSCSDDDDSGMQGAAYFKIEDNPTGIVTGVKGVSKTYTVRSNRPWQIVAKENVDWVKAFPAEGEDDGIFKFTVKENNTFDTRSVNFAFIVDGKEEPVLFRVDQEANVPFILLPNAEDGIAIASAGGNVDIAIKANVDWNYTVENADWLSEIEVTETKITLLASKNTGEERIAKLIVSAPGYPDLTKEVSITQSSGNVILEEKFDWLNYGSTIFYTTTGETRMDSWTPDEMARGWNSTVSEEAGGQKVVYARTGFLKLGKTGYGGDLISPALSALTEPTNVRVTFKAVPYKTKGGAEDDNILKVNVIGPGVTSVNSLTIDNWPDYDADHECTAIWLKEESTYEFIITGATAETQLRFLGGDFNLVGVGKGKNRIFLDDITVKIID
;
A
#
# COMPACT_ATOMS: atom_id res chain seq x y z
N MET A 1 -16.68 24.46 4.51
CA MET A 1 -17.42 23.40 3.79
C MET A 1 -17.04 23.51 2.32
N ILE A 2 -16.15 22.64 1.86
CA ILE A 2 -15.68 22.59 0.47
C ILE A 2 -16.43 21.43 -0.18
N THR A 3 -17.12 21.68 -1.29
CA THR A 3 -17.92 20.67 -2.00
C THR A 3 -17.68 20.85 -3.50
N ARG A 4 -17.21 19.80 -4.18
CA ARG A 4 -17.01 19.81 -5.65
C ARG A 4 -17.41 18.48 -6.27
N ASN A 5 -18.02 18.58 -7.46
CA ASN A 5 -18.42 17.49 -8.35
C ASN A 5 -17.54 17.54 -9.62
N ILE A 6 -17.12 16.39 -10.14
CA ILE A 6 -16.46 16.29 -11.46
C ILE A 6 -17.40 15.57 -12.43
N LEU A 7 -17.67 16.19 -13.58
CA LEU A 7 -18.45 15.63 -14.71
C LEU A 7 -17.54 15.53 -15.94
N ASN A 8 -17.60 14.41 -16.66
CA ASN A 8 -16.86 14.20 -17.92
C ASN A 8 -17.82 13.96 -19.09
N SER A 9 -17.56 14.61 -20.24
CA SER A 9 -18.40 14.53 -21.46
C SER A 9 -17.65 13.97 -22.67
N LYS A 10 -18.29 13.04 -23.38
CA LYS A 10 -17.87 12.40 -24.63
C LYS A 10 -17.67 13.39 -25.80
N SER A 11 -16.80 13.05 -26.75
CA SER A 11 -17.05 13.38 -28.17
C SER A 11 -16.51 12.35 -29.16
N LEU A 12 -17.34 12.13 -30.17
CA LEU A 12 -17.28 11.21 -31.30
C LEU A 12 -16.43 11.79 -32.45
N GLY A 13 -15.79 10.94 -33.25
CA GLY A 13 -15.15 11.32 -34.51
C GLY A 13 -15.09 10.17 -35.52
N ARG A 14 -15.99 10.19 -36.50
CA ARG A 14 -16.08 9.25 -37.64
C ARG A 14 -14.98 9.54 -38.67
N LEU A 15 -14.52 8.53 -39.41
CA LEU A 15 -14.23 8.67 -40.85
C LEU A 15 -14.23 7.32 -41.59
N CYS A 16 -15.15 7.19 -42.55
CA CYS A 16 -15.13 6.19 -43.61
C CYS A 16 -14.19 6.65 -44.74
N THR A 17 -13.45 5.74 -45.38
CA THR A 17 -13.23 5.79 -46.84
C THR A 17 -12.78 4.44 -47.38
N THR A 18 -13.51 4.00 -48.39
CA THR A 18 -13.35 2.86 -49.31
C THR A 18 -12.08 2.95 -50.17
N LEU A 19 -11.46 1.82 -50.51
CA LEU A 19 -10.85 1.64 -51.84
C LEU A 19 -10.84 0.16 -52.26
N LEU A 20 -11.46 -0.09 -53.42
CA LEU A 20 -11.66 -1.36 -54.09
C LEU A 20 -10.74 -1.37 -55.32
N VAL A 21 -9.85 -2.37 -55.46
CA VAL A 21 -9.15 -2.67 -56.72
C VAL A 21 -9.13 -4.18 -56.90
N LEU A 22 -9.62 -4.62 -58.06
CA LEU A 22 -9.82 -5.99 -58.48
C LEU A 22 -8.99 -6.26 -59.76
N VAL A 23 -8.74 -7.55 -60.04
CA VAL A 23 -8.35 -8.18 -61.33
C VAL A 23 -6.84 -8.22 -61.62
N ALA A 24 -6.21 -9.32 -62.05
CA ALA A 24 -6.54 -10.75 -62.13
C ALA A 24 -5.24 -11.52 -62.41
N LEU A 25 -5.17 -12.77 -61.96
CA LEU A 25 -4.35 -13.80 -62.61
C LEU A 25 -5.23 -15.03 -62.82
N VAL A 26 -5.24 -15.47 -64.08
CA VAL A 26 -6.03 -16.58 -64.61
C VAL A 26 -5.17 -17.83 -64.54
N SER A 27 -5.70 -18.90 -63.94
CA SER A 27 -5.31 -20.27 -64.28
C SER A 27 -6.55 -21.14 -64.29
N VAL A 28 -6.76 -21.77 -65.44
CA VAL A 28 -7.92 -22.55 -65.85
C VAL A 28 -7.77 -24.01 -65.41
N SER A 29 -8.90 -24.58 -64.98
CA SER A 29 -9.32 -25.98 -65.12
C SER A 29 -8.63 -27.07 -64.30
N CYS A 30 -9.37 -27.61 -63.33
CA CYS A 30 -9.87 -28.99 -63.46
C CYS A 30 -11.27 -29.06 -62.83
N SER A 31 -12.23 -29.50 -63.64
CA SER A 31 -13.51 -30.02 -63.19
C SER A 31 -13.28 -31.43 -62.67
N ASP A 32 -13.30 -31.59 -61.34
CA ASP A 32 -13.68 -32.86 -60.73
C ASP A 32 -14.89 -32.56 -59.85
N ASP A 33 -16.06 -32.94 -60.37
CA ASP A 33 -17.23 -33.24 -59.53
C ASP A 33 -16.84 -34.45 -58.68
N ASP A 34 -16.30 -34.18 -57.49
CA ASP A 34 -16.19 -35.16 -56.41
C ASP A 34 -16.90 -34.61 -55.18
N ASP A 35 -18.21 -34.89 -55.15
CA ASP A 35 -19.12 -34.76 -54.02
C ASP A 35 -18.70 -35.73 -52.89
N SER A 36 -17.53 -35.46 -52.29
CA SER A 36 -16.83 -36.37 -51.38
C SER A 36 -16.53 -35.76 -50.00
N GLY A 37 -17.17 -34.65 -49.64
CA GLY A 37 -17.00 -34.01 -48.33
C GLY A 37 -17.98 -34.46 -47.24
N MET A 38 -19.09 -35.13 -47.60
CA MET A 38 -20.24 -35.30 -46.69
C MET A 38 -20.80 -36.73 -46.60
N GLN A 39 -19.95 -37.76 -46.61
CA GLN A 39 -20.41 -39.15 -46.47
C GLN A 39 -20.83 -39.51 -45.03
N GLY A 40 -21.91 -40.30 -44.91
CA GLY A 40 -22.48 -40.75 -43.63
C GLY A 40 -23.59 -39.85 -43.08
N ALA A 41 -24.27 -40.31 -42.02
CA ALA A 41 -25.28 -39.51 -41.32
C ALA A 41 -24.63 -38.26 -40.70
N ALA A 42 -25.28 -37.10 -40.83
CA ALA A 42 -24.79 -35.87 -40.22
C ALA A 42 -24.74 -35.99 -38.69
N TYR A 43 -23.64 -35.56 -38.08
CA TYR A 43 -23.53 -35.45 -36.64
C TYR A 43 -22.79 -34.17 -36.28
N PHE A 44 -23.20 -33.59 -35.16
CA PHE A 44 -22.52 -32.48 -34.50
C PHE A 44 -22.66 -32.66 -32.99
N LYS A 45 -21.54 -32.57 -32.27
CA LYS A 45 -21.54 -32.49 -30.81
C LYS A 45 -20.36 -31.69 -30.32
N ILE A 46 -20.52 -31.06 -29.18
CA ILE A 46 -19.41 -30.51 -28.42
C ILE A 46 -19.08 -31.55 -27.35
N GLU A 47 -17.82 -31.92 -27.21
CA GLU A 47 -17.40 -32.87 -26.16
C GLU A 47 -17.90 -32.40 -24.79
N ASP A 48 -18.30 -33.36 -23.95
CA ASP A 48 -18.92 -33.15 -22.63
C ASP A 48 -20.29 -32.44 -22.62
N ASN A 49 -20.85 -32.09 -23.78
CA ASN A 49 -22.16 -31.44 -23.93
C ASN A 49 -22.37 -30.21 -23.02
N PRO A 50 -21.44 -29.23 -23.03
CA PRO A 50 -21.58 -28.03 -22.22
C PRO A 50 -22.78 -27.20 -22.66
N THR A 51 -23.51 -26.66 -21.69
CA THR A 51 -24.64 -25.75 -21.91
C THR A 51 -24.23 -24.27 -21.86
N GLY A 52 -22.96 -23.98 -21.56
CA GLY A 52 -22.52 -22.59 -21.41
C GLY A 52 -21.27 -22.35 -20.58
N ILE A 53 -21.10 -21.09 -20.20
CA ILE A 53 -20.06 -20.58 -19.31
C ILE A 53 -20.72 -19.73 -18.23
N VAL A 54 -20.48 -20.06 -16.96
CA VAL A 54 -20.70 -19.15 -15.84
C VAL A 54 -19.32 -18.67 -15.38
N THR A 55 -19.15 -17.35 -15.25
CA THR A 55 -17.88 -16.76 -14.84
C THR A 55 -18.07 -15.50 -14.00
N GLY A 56 -17.09 -15.23 -13.14
CA GLY A 56 -17.06 -14.01 -12.35
C GLY A 56 -16.63 -12.79 -13.16
N VAL A 57 -16.47 -11.67 -12.45
CA VAL A 57 -16.19 -10.34 -13.03
C VAL A 57 -15.01 -10.35 -14.01
N LYS A 58 -13.90 -11.01 -13.69
CA LYS A 58 -12.66 -11.00 -14.49
C LYS A 58 -12.78 -11.65 -15.87
N GLY A 59 -13.85 -12.41 -16.11
CA GLY A 59 -14.00 -13.19 -17.32
C GLY A 59 -13.10 -14.42 -17.34
N VAL A 60 -13.13 -15.15 -18.45
CA VAL A 60 -12.45 -16.45 -18.57
C VAL A 60 -12.19 -16.77 -20.04
N SER A 61 -11.18 -17.59 -20.31
CA SER A 61 -11.05 -18.27 -21.59
C SER A 61 -11.28 -19.77 -21.40
N LYS A 62 -12.20 -20.37 -22.18
CA LYS A 62 -12.50 -21.80 -22.16
C LYS A 62 -12.41 -22.39 -23.57
N THR A 63 -11.74 -23.52 -23.67
CA THR A 63 -11.53 -24.26 -24.91
C THR A 63 -12.49 -25.44 -24.96
N TYR A 64 -13.01 -25.72 -26.15
CA TYR A 64 -13.97 -26.79 -26.42
C TYR A 64 -13.57 -27.53 -27.69
N THR A 65 -13.86 -28.82 -27.72
CA THR A 65 -13.68 -29.67 -28.91
C THR A 65 -15.04 -29.93 -29.54
N VAL A 66 -15.18 -29.64 -30.82
CA VAL A 66 -16.31 -30.03 -31.66
C VAL A 66 -15.98 -31.34 -32.35
N ARG A 67 -16.96 -32.24 -32.40
CA ARG A 67 -16.99 -33.40 -33.28
C ARG A 67 -18.07 -33.21 -34.32
N SER A 68 -17.71 -33.10 -35.60
CA SER A 68 -18.65 -32.81 -36.68
C SER A 68 -18.16 -33.33 -38.01
N ASN A 69 -19.00 -34.00 -38.80
CA ASN A 69 -18.72 -34.31 -40.20
C ASN A 69 -19.39 -33.31 -41.18
N ARG A 70 -19.74 -32.13 -40.68
CA ARG A 70 -20.40 -31.05 -41.42
C ARG A 70 -19.77 -29.70 -41.04
N PRO A 71 -19.76 -28.72 -41.96
CA PRO A 71 -19.34 -27.36 -41.64
C PRO A 71 -20.20 -26.78 -40.54
N TRP A 72 -19.55 -26.14 -39.57
CA TRP A 72 -20.19 -25.55 -38.41
C TRP A 72 -19.76 -24.09 -38.22
N GLN A 73 -20.64 -23.29 -37.65
CA GLN A 73 -20.40 -21.89 -37.31
C GLN A 73 -21.00 -21.56 -35.94
N ILE A 74 -20.34 -20.68 -35.19
CA ILE A 74 -20.73 -20.18 -33.88
C ILE A 74 -21.19 -18.74 -34.04
N VAL A 75 -22.46 -18.47 -33.78
CA VAL A 75 -23.07 -17.15 -33.97
C VAL A 75 -23.67 -16.65 -32.67
N ALA A 76 -23.25 -15.47 -32.23
CA ALA A 76 -23.90 -14.79 -31.11
C ALA A 76 -25.32 -14.37 -31.51
N LYS A 77 -26.30 -14.63 -30.65
CA LYS A 77 -27.70 -14.24 -30.88
C LYS A 77 -27.96 -12.75 -30.71
N GLU A 78 -26.99 -12.05 -30.12
CA GLU A 78 -27.04 -10.62 -29.86
C GLU A 78 -25.70 -10.01 -30.29
N ASN A 79 -25.71 -8.73 -30.67
CA ASN A 79 -24.48 -8.02 -30.97
C ASN A 79 -23.70 -7.75 -29.69
N VAL A 80 -22.69 -8.59 -29.41
CA VAL A 80 -21.84 -8.49 -28.22
C VAL A 80 -20.37 -8.47 -28.60
N ASP A 81 -19.59 -7.67 -27.87
CA ASP A 81 -18.14 -7.52 -28.06
C ASP A 81 -17.31 -8.04 -26.87
N TRP A 82 -17.99 -8.48 -25.79
CA TRP A 82 -17.40 -8.95 -24.55
C TRP A 82 -17.23 -10.47 -24.49
N VAL A 83 -17.83 -11.22 -25.42
CA VAL A 83 -17.56 -12.66 -25.63
C VAL A 83 -17.19 -12.88 -27.09
N LYS A 84 -16.13 -13.64 -27.34
CA LYS A 84 -15.73 -14.05 -28.69
C LYS A 84 -15.39 -15.53 -28.75
N ALA A 85 -15.92 -16.22 -29.76
CA ALA A 85 -15.45 -17.55 -30.15
C ALA A 85 -14.33 -17.44 -31.21
N PHE A 86 -13.30 -18.27 -31.11
CA PHE A 86 -12.27 -18.38 -32.14
C PHE A 86 -11.61 -19.77 -32.17
N PRO A 87 -11.46 -20.41 -33.35
CA PRO A 87 -12.19 -20.09 -34.58
C PRO A 87 -13.72 -20.13 -34.35
N ALA A 88 -14.45 -19.30 -35.08
CA ALA A 88 -15.91 -19.23 -34.99
C ALA A 88 -16.60 -20.11 -36.04
N GLU A 89 -15.84 -20.84 -36.85
CA GLU A 89 -16.32 -21.75 -37.88
C GLU A 89 -15.28 -22.84 -38.14
N GLY A 90 -15.71 -23.94 -38.74
CA GLY A 90 -14.85 -25.06 -39.15
C GLY A 90 -15.58 -26.04 -40.06
N GLU A 91 -14.84 -26.87 -40.78
CA GLU A 91 -15.40 -27.78 -41.81
C GLU A 91 -15.60 -29.23 -41.31
N ASP A 92 -14.88 -29.63 -40.25
CA ASP A 92 -14.85 -30.98 -39.65
C ASP A 92 -14.67 -30.84 -38.13
N ASP A 93 -14.28 -31.92 -37.44
CA ASP A 93 -13.75 -31.90 -36.07
C ASP A 93 -12.80 -30.71 -35.84
N GLY A 94 -12.92 -30.06 -34.69
CA GLY A 94 -12.14 -28.85 -34.42
C GLY A 94 -12.11 -28.45 -32.97
N ILE A 95 -11.26 -27.47 -32.69
CA ILE A 95 -11.15 -26.85 -31.37
C ILE A 95 -11.52 -25.39 -31.52
N PHE A 96 -12.40 -24.90 -30.67
CA PHE A 96 -12.68 -23.48 -30.54
C PHE A 96 -12.49 -23.02 -29.10
N LYS A 97 -12.27 -21.71 -28.94
CA LYS A 97 -12.12 -21.07 -27.63
C LYS A 97 -13.11 -19.92 -27.51
N PHE A 98 -13.86 -19.91 -26.42
CA PHE A 98 -14.54 -18.71 -25.94
C PHE A 98 -13.60 -17.88 -25.09
N THR A 99 -13.52 -16.59 -25.36
CA THR A 99 -12.86 -15.59 -24.51
C THR A 99 -13.91 -14.59 -24.05
N VAL A 100 -14.18 -14.58 -22.74
CA VAL A 100 -15.06 -13.64 -22.04
C VAL A 100 -14.20 -12.54 -21.41
N LYS A 101 -14.45 -11.28 -21.76
CA LYS A 101 -13.77 -10.10 -21.19
C LYS A 101 -14.27 -9.80 -19.78
N GLU A 102 -13.50 -9.00 -19.04
CA GLU A 102 -13.94 -8.48 -17.73
C GLU A 102 -15.25 -7.68 -17.86
N ASN A 103 -16.14 -7.84 -16.87
CA ASN A 103 -17.34 -7.03 -16.75
C ASN A 103 -17.07 -5.80 -15.87
N ASN A 104 -16.89 -4.64 -16.49
CA ASN A 104 -16.67 -3.38 -15.76
C ASN A 104 -17.98 -2.68 -15.36
N THR A 105 -19.15 -3.26 -15.65
CA THR A 105 -20.45 -2.70 -15.26
C THR A 105 -20.95 -3.35 -13.96
N PHE A 106 -21.91 -2.70 -13.33
CA PHE A 106 -22.56 -3.16 -12.09
C PHE A 106 -23.82 -3.98 -12.36
N ASP A 107 -24.05 -4.34 -13.62
CA ASP A 107 -25.14 -5.19 -14.07
C ASP A 107 -24.59 -6.57 -14.47
N THR A 108 -25.29 -7.62 -14.08
CA THR A 108 -25.03 -8.96 -14.64
C THR A 108 -25.32 -8.93 -16.13
N ARG A 109 -24.52 -9.64 -16.92
CA ARG A 109 -24.72 -9.71 -18.38
C ARG A 109 -24.73 -11.15 -18.87
N SER A 110 -25.54 -11.39 -19.88
CA SER A 110 -25.73 -12.70 -20.48
C SER A 110 -25.77 -12.60 -21.99
N VAL A 111 -25.34 -13.65 -22.69
CA VAL A 111 -25.55 -13.79 -24.13
C VAL A 111 -25.70 -15.25 -24.52
N ASN A 112 -26.55 -15.52 -25.50
CA ASN A 112 -26.71 -16.85 -26.09
C ASN A 112 -25.94 -16.96 -27.40
N PHE A 113 -25.35 -18.13 -27.65
CA PHE A 113 -24.75 -18.52 -28.91
C PHE A 113 -25.56 -19.67 -29.53
N ALA A 114 -25.74 -19.59 -30.85
CA ALA A 114 -26.21 -20.70 -31.67
C ALA A 114 -25.05 -21.35 -32.41
N PHE A 115 -25.17 -22.65 -32.59
CA PHE A 115 -24.34 -23.42 -33.51
C PHE A 115 -25.14 -23.66 -34.78
N ILE A 116 -24.58 -23.26 -35.92
CA ILE A 116 -25.16 -23.50 -37.24
C ILE A 116 -24.36 -24.62 -37.89
N VAL A 117 -25.00 -25.71 -38.28
CA VAL A 117 -24.37 -26.89 -38.89
C VAL A 117 -25.03 -27.13 -40.23
N ASP A 118 -24.25 -27.18 -41.31
CA ASP A 118 -24.77 -27.34 -42.68
C ASP A 118 -25.89 -26.32 -43.00
N GLY A 119 -25.71 -25.08 -42.55
CA GLY A 119 -26.67 -23.98 -42.74
C GLY A 119 -27.93 -24.04 -41.87
N LYS A 120 -28.05 -25.02 -40.95
CA LYS A 120 -29.19 -25.15 -40.03
C LYS A 120 -28.79 -24.90 -38.60
N GLU A 121 -29.60 -24.16 -37.87
CA GLU A 121 -29.39 -23.92 -36.45
C GLU A 121 -29.70 -25.19 -35.64
N GLU A 122 -28.73 -25.63 -34.85
CA GLU A 122 -28.87 -26.74 -33.93
C GLU A 122 -29.64 -26.30 -32.66
N PRO A 123 -30.41 -27.20 -32.02
CA PRO A 123 -31.16 -26.89 -30.79
C PRO A 123 -30.27 -26.71 -29.55
N VAL A 124 -28.95 -26.57 -29.73
CA VAL A 124 -27.98 -26.38 -28.65
C VAL A 124 -27.95 -24.91 -28.25
N LEU A 125 -28.50 -24.61 -27.07
CA LEU A 125 -28.37 -23.29 -26.46
C LEU A 125 -27.07 -23.24 -25.64
N PHE A 126 -26.12 -22.41 -26.07
CA PHE A 126 -24.90 -22.17 -25.30
C PHE A 126 -24.93 -20.76 -24.72
N ARG A 127 -25.13 -20.68 -23.40
CA ARG A 127 -25.31 -19.41 -22.70
C ARG A 127 -24.04 -19.01 -21.95
N VAL A 128 -23.63 -17.76 -22.08
CA VAL A 128 -22.56 -17.18 -21.26
C VAL A 128 -23.19 -16.22 -20.28
N ASP A 129 -23.06 -16.52 -18.99
CA ASP A 129 -23.49 -15.69 -17.87
C ASP A 129 -22.27 -15.14 -17.13
N GLN A 130 -22.27 -13.83 -16.90
CA GLN A 130 -21.20 -13.15 -16.20
C GLN A 130 -21.74 -12.25 -15.08
N GLU A 131 -21.11 -12.37 -13.91
CA GLU A 131 -21.43 -11.57 -12.72
C GLU A 131 -21.19 -10.06 -12.95
N ALA A 132 -21.95 -9.25 -12.21
CA ALA A 132 -21.75 -7.80 -12.10
C ALA A 132 -20.47 -7.49 -11.33
N ASN A 133 -19.81 -6.38 -11.66
CA ASN A 133 -18.82 -5.79 -10.76
C ASN A 133 -19.49 -5.23 -9.49
N VAL A 134 -18.71 -5.04 -8.43
CA VAL A 134 -19.19 -4.47 -7.16
C VAL A 134 -18.60 -3.06 -6.99
N PRO A 135 -19.42 -2.03 -6.74
CA PRO A 135 -18.92 -0.68 -6.52
C PRO A 135 -18.09 -0.61 -5.22
N PHE A 136 -16.94 0.06 -5.26
CA PHE A 136 -16.07 0.21 -4.10
C PHE A 136 -15.34 1.56 -4.07
N ILE A 137 -15.00 1.98 -2.86
CA ILE A 137 -14.04 3.04 -2.54
C ILE A 137 -13.12 2.49 -1.45
N LEU A 138 -11.82 2.65 -1.63
CA LEU A 138 -10.78 2.33 -0.65
C LEU A 138 -9.88 3.54 -0.47
N LEU A 139 -9.42 3.76 0.77
CA LEU A 139 -8.47 4.79 1.16
C LEU A 139 -7.21 4.09 1.71
N PRO A 140 -6.29 3.63 0.84
CA PRO A 140 -5.13 2.88 1.31
C PRO A 140 -4.24 3.71 2.24
N ASN A 141 -3.74 3.10 3.30
CA ASN A 141 -2.87 3.71 4.33
C ASN A 141 -3.55 4.82 5.15
N ALA A 142 -4.87 4.80 5.22
CA ALA A 142 -5.67 5.76 5.96
C ALA A 142 -6.68 5.05 6.89
N GLU A 143 -6.57 3.73 7.04
CA GLU A 143 -7.47 2.89 7.82
C GLU A 143 -7.48 3.26 9.31
N ASP A 144 -6.31 3.62 9.86
CA ASP A 144 -6.14 4.00 11.27
C ASP A 144 -6.25 5.52 11.51
N GLY A 145 -6.60 6.29 10.47
CA GLY A 145 -6.54 7.76 10.48
C GLY A 145 -5.26 8.32 9.87
N ILE A 146 -5.23 9.63 9.72
CA ILE A 146 -4.09 10.37 9.17
C ILE A 146 -3.56 11.28 10.27
N ALA A 147 -2.28 11.12 10.62
CA ALA A 147 -1.61 11.96 11.61
C ALA A 147 -0.75 13.03 10.91
N ILE A 148 -0.80 14.25 11.43
CA ILE A 148 -0.02 15.40 10.92
C ILE A 148 0.73 16.03 12.09
N ALA A 149 2.01 16.30 11.90
CA ALA A 149 2.79 17.04 12.86
C ALA A 149 2.22 18.45 13.10
N SER A 150 2.50 19.02 14.27
CA SER A 150 2.10 20.39 14.61
C SER A 150 2.60 21.43 13.59
N ALA A 151 3.75 21.17 12.95
CA ALA A 151 4.32 22.03 11.90
C ALA A 151 3.40 22.18 10.67
N GLY A 152 2.50 21.23 10.43
CA GLY A 152 1.67 21.16 9.23
C GLY A 152 2.45 20.63 8.03
N GLY A 153 1.96 20.91 6.83
CA GLY A 153 2.55 20.43 5.57
C GLY A 153 1.52 19.78 4.64
N ASN A 154 2.01 19.24 3.53
CA ASN A 154 1.17 18.53 2.56
C ASN A 154 0.78 17.15 3.09
N VAL A 155 -0.47 16.77 2.82
CA VAL A 155 -1.07 15.50 3.19
C VAL A 155 -1.66 14.90 1.92
N ASP A 156 -1.08 13.78 1.49
CA ASP A 156 -1.50 13.05 0.31
C ASP A 156 -2.35 11.84 0.72
N ILE A 157 -3.60 11.80 0.25
CA ILE A 157 -4.59 10.78 0.59
C ILE A 157 -4.87 9.99 -0.68
N ALA A 158 -4.42 8.74 -0.72
CA ALA A 158 -4.62 7.85 -1.85
C ALA A 158 -6.08 7.37 -1.92
N ILE A 159 -6.61 7.29 -3.14
CA ILE A 159 -7.97 6.81 -3.41
C ILE A 159 -7.91 5.72 -4.47
N LYS A 160 -8.60 4.61 -4.18
CA LYS A 160 -8.84 3.54 -5.16
C LYS A 160 -10.34 3.29 -5.23
N ALA A 161 -10.94 3.57 -6.38
CA ALA A 161 -12.37 3.39 -6.62
C ALA A 161 -12.63 2.86 -8.03
N ASN A 162 -13.77 2.20 -8.23
CA ASN A 162 -14.31 1.88 -9.56
C ASN A 162 -15.61 2.65 -9.86
N VAL A 163 -15.92 3.65 -9.04
CA VAL A 163 -17.07 4.53 -9.16
C VAL A 163 -16.61 5.98 -9.05
N ASP A 164 -17.40 6.89 -9.62
CA ASP A 164 -17.22 8.32 -9.38
C ASP A 164 -17.41 8.62 -7.90
N TRP A 165 -16.60 9.53 -7.37
CA TRP A 165 -16.59 9.88 -5.96
C TRP A 165 -16.42 11.39 -5.77
N ASN A 166 -16.89 11.86 -4.62
CA ASN A 166 -16.68 13.20 -4.10
C ASN A 166 -16.16 13.12 -2.67
N TYR A 167 -15.66 14.24 -2.15
CA TYR A 167 -15.28 14.33 -0.76
C TYR A 167 -15.73 15.62 -0.10
N THR A 168 -15.83 15.56 1.23
CA THR A 168 -16.02 16.71 2.11
C THR A 168 -15.10 16.56 3.31
N VAL A 169 -14.65 17.68 3.87
CA VAL A 169 -13.90 17.68 5.14
C VAL A 169 -14.63 18.55 6.16
N GLU A 170 -14.98 17.95 7.29
CA GLU A 170 -15.58 18.62 8.44
C GLU A 170 -14.47 19.11 9.39
N ASN A 171 -14.69 20.24 10.07
CA ASN A 171 -13.71 20.88 10.98
C ASN A 171 -12.35 21.15 10.31
N ALA A 172 -12.41 21.62 9.06
CA ALA A 172 -11.28 21.70 8.13
C ALA A 172 -10.74 23.12 7.92
N ASP A 173 -11.05 24.05 8.82
CA ASP A 173 -10.67 25.46 8.76
C ASP A 173 -9.15 25.69 8.77
N TRP A 174 -8.38 24.66 9.08
CA TRP A 174 -6.92 24.61 9.07
C TRP A 174 -6.32 23.78 7.93
N LEU A 175 -7.16 23.21 7.06
CA LEU A 175 -6.82 22.44 5.86
C LEU A 175 -7.23 23.22 4.60
N SER A 176 -6.41 23.16 3.57
CA SER A 176 -6.73 23.75 2.26
C SER A 176 -6.47 22.74 1.13
N GLU A 177 -7.40 22.64 0.17
CA GLU A 177 -7.23 21.79 -1.02
C GLU A 177 -6.09 22.35 -1.88
N ILE A 178 -5.11 21.51 -2.21
CA ILE A 178 -4.10 21.80 -3.23
C ILE A 178 -4.52 21.19 -4.56
N GLU A 179 -4.78 19.88 -4.57
CA GLU A 179 -5.03 19.11 -5.78
C GLU A 179 -6.00 17.95 -5.50
N VAL A 180 -6.84 17.63 -6.49
CA VAL A 180 -7.70 16.44 -6.50
C VAL A 180 -7.59 15.79 -7.88
N THR A 181 -7.25 14.51 -7.89
CA THR A 181 -7.22 13.65 -9.08
C THR A 181 -8.14 12.45 -8.87
N GLU A 182 -8.30 11.58 -9.88
CA GLU A 182 -9.11 10.35 -9.75
C GLU A 182 -8.60 9.39 -8.66
N THR A 183 -7.32 9.50 -8.29
CA THR A 183 -6.63 8.56 -7.39
C THR A 183 -6.03 9.21 -6.15
N LYS A 184 -6.19 10.53 -5.96
CA LYS A 184 -5.53 11.25 -4.86
C LYS A 184 -6.25 12.55 -4.48
N ILE A 185 -6.26 12.85 -3.18
CA ILE A 185 -6.52 14.20 -2.63
C ILE A 185 -5.22 14.68 -1.99
N THR A 186 -4.78 15.89 -2.32
CA THR A 186 -3.68 16.58 -1.63
C THR A 186 -4.21 17.80 -0.88
N LEU A 187 -4.04 17.79 0.44
CA LEU A 187 -4.39 18.90 1.33
C LEU A 187 -3.12 19.56 1.88
N LEU A 188 -3.18 20.86 2.14
CA LEU A 188 -2.17 21.59 2.92
C LEU A 188 -2.74 21.86 4.32
N ALA A 189 -2.09 21.30 5.34
CA ALA A 189 -2.34 21.61 6.73
C ALA A 189 -1.50 22.82 7.16
N SER A 190 -2.17 23.84 7.70
CA SER A 190 -1.49 24.95 8.37
C SER A 190 -0.80 24.49 9.65
N LYS A 191 0.23 25.21 10.09
CA LYS A 191 0.85 24.99 11.40
C LYS A 191 -0.21 25.12 12.51
N ASN A 192 -0.20 24.18 13.45
CA ASN A 192 -0.99 24.25 14.66
C ASN A 192 -0.22 25.00 15.76
N THR A 193 -0.88 25.93 16.41
CA THR A 193 -0.34 26.69 17.55
C THR A 193 -1.20 26.57 18.81
N GLY A 194 -2.30 25.82 18.74
CA GLY A 194 -3.20 25.56 19.87
C GLY A 194 -3.20 24.09 20.24
N GLU A 195 -4.28 23.63 20.86
CA GLU A 195 -4.48 22.22 21.21
C GLU A 195 -4.55 21.31 19.97
N GLU A 196 -4.45 20.00 20.21
CA GLU A 196 -4.72 19.00 19.18
C GLU A 196 -6.07 19.26 18.50
N ARG A 197 -6.11 19.10 17.19
CA ARG A 197 -7.31 19.35 16.38
C ARG A 197 -7.54 18.22 15.40
N ILE A 198 -8.81 17.92 15.16
CA ILE A 198 -9.24 16.79 14.34
C ILE A 198 -10.23 17.28 13.28
N ALA A 199 -9.98 16.89 12.04
CA ALA A 199 -10.89 17.05 10.92
C ALA A 199 -11.41 15.66 10.49
N LYS A 200 -12.59 15.61 9.89
CA LYS A 200 -13.18 14.36 9.39
C LYS A 200 -13.31 14.43 7.88
N LEU A 201 -12.53 13.63 7.16
CA LEU A 201 -12.67 13.45 5.72
C LEU A 201 -13.74 12.39 5.45
N ILE A 202 -14.69 12.73 4.59
CA ILE A 202 -15.77 11.87 4.13
C ILE A 202 -15.66 11.77 2.61
N VAL A 203 -15.50 10.56 2.09
CA VAL A 203 -15.48 10.26 0.66
C VAL A 203 -16.72 9.44 0.32
N SER A 204 -17.52 9.90 -0.64
CA SER A 204 -18.82 9.28 -0.98
C SER A 204 -18.97 9.10 -2.49
N ALA A 205 -19.72 8.09 -2.90
CA ALA A 205 -20.07 7.87 -4.30
C ALA A 205 -21.50 8.39 -4.59
N PRO A 206 -21.69 9.45 -5.40
CA PRO A 206 -23.02 10.01 -5.67
C PRO A 206 -24.03 9.00 -6.25
N GLY A 207 -23.55 8.06 -7.06
CA GLY A 207 -24.37 6.99 -7.64
C GLY A 207 -24.68 5.83 -6.68
N TYR A 208 -24.03 5.79 -5.52
CA TYR A 208 -24.12 4.70 -4.53
C TYR A 208 -24.17 5.31 -3.12
N PRO A 209 -25.33 5.78 -2.65
CA PRO A 209 -25.46 6.53 -1.39
C PRO A 209 -24.93 5.80 -0.16
N ASP A 210 -25.01 4.47 -0.15
CA ASP A 210 -24.52 3.63 0.95
C ASP A 210 -23.00 3.41 0.92
N LEU A 211 -22.33 3.81 -0.17
CA LEU A 211 -20.87 3.70 -0.33
C LEU A 211 -20.19 4.99 0.10
N THR A 212 -19.90 5.06 1.40
CA THR A 212 -19.17 6.16 2.04
C THR A 212 -17.97 5.61 2.83
N LYS A 213 -16.87 6.36 2.83
CA LYS A 213 -15.67 6.13 3.65
C LYS A 213 -15.37 7.37 4.47
N GLU A 214 -15.03 7.16 5.73
CA GLU A 214 -14.72 8.21 6.67
C GLU A 214 -13.33 7.98 7.25
N VAL A 215 -12.55 9.04 7.39
CA VAL A 215 -11.23 9.00 8.03
C VAL A 215 -11.00 10.26 8.85
N SER A 216 -10.43 10.08 10.04
CA SER A 216 -10.00 11.18 10.90
C SER A 216 -8.63 11.68 10.47
N ILE A 217 -8.50 13.00 10.37
CA ILE A 217 -7.23 13.69 10.16
C ILE A 217 -6.90 14.43 11.46
N THR A 218 -5.91 13.94 12.20
CA THR A 218 -5.50 14.48 13.49
C THR A 218 -4.19 15.26 13.34
N GLN A 219 -4.17 16.50 13.82
CA GLN A 219 -2.96 17.30 13.88
C GLN A 219 -2.53 17.56 15.32
N SER A 220 -1.29 17.19 15.64
CA SER A 220 -0.68 17.33 16.97
C SER A 220 -0.74 18.77 17.50
N SER A 221 -0.85 18.90 18.83
CA SER A 221 -0.85 20.20 19.52
C SER A 221 0.38 21.05 19.17
N GLY A 222 0.22 22.37 19.16
CA GLY A 222 1.26 23.34 18.83
C GLY A 222 2.44 23.35 19.81
N ASN A 223 2.29 22.76 20.99
CA ASN A 223 3.39 22.55 21.94
C ASN A 223 4.28 21.35 21.58
N VAL A 224 3.88 20.48 20.64
CA VAL A 224 4.72 19.39 20.13
C VAL A 224 5.70 19.97 19.12
N ILE A 225 7.00 19.86 19.35
CA ILE A 225 8.05 20.46 18.51
C ILE A 225 8.94 19.44 17.77
N LEU A 226 8.82 18.17 18.13
CA LEU A 226 9.41 17.04 17.42
C LEU A 226 8.50 15.83 17.64
N GLU A 227 8.23 15.08 16.58
CA GLU A 227 7.47 13.82 16.61
C GLU A 227 8.07 12.88 15.57
N GLU A 228 8.40 11.66 15.97
CA GLU A 228 9.04 10.67 15.12
C GLU A 228 8.60 9.26 15.52
N LYS A 229 8.09 8.52 14.53
CA LYS A 229 7.57 7.15 14.66
C LYS A 229 8.33 6.13 13.82
N PHE A 230 9.31 6.59 13.04
CA PHE A 230 10.12 5.75 12.15
C PHE A 230 9.35 4.82 11.18
N ASP A 231 8.03 4.99 11.00
CA ASP A 231 7.17 4.20 10.10
C ASP A 231 7.63 4.22 8.64
N TRP A 232 8.42 5.22 8.27
CA TRP A 232 9.02 5.36 6.95
C TRP A 232 10.25 4.46 6.74
N LEU A 233 10.78 3.85 7.80
CA LEU A 233 11.83 2.83 7.72
C LEU A 233 11.20 1.46 7.51
N ASN A 234 11.61 0.75 6.45
CA ASN A 234 11.10 -0.59 6.14
C ASN A 234 12.22 -1.59 5.88
N TYR A 235 13.07 -1.79 6.90
CA TYR A 235 14.23 -2.69 6.83
C TYR A 235 14.10 -3.89 7.78
N GLY A 236 14.65 -5.03 7.38
CA GLY A 236 14.79 -6.18 8.25
C GLY A 236 13.46 -6.76 8.75
N SER A 237 13.31 -6.87 10.06
CA SER A 237 12.22 -7.57 10.72
C SER A 237 11.72 -6.78 11.93
N THR A 238 10.48 -7.00 12.35
CA THR A 238 9.95 -6.54 13.66
C THR A 238 10.52 -7.34 14.82
N ILE A 239 10.88 -8.61 14.59
CA ILE A 239 11.29 -9.57 15.63
C ILE A 239 12.69 -9.22 16.17
N PHE A 240 12.78 -8.80 17.42
CA PHE A 240 13.99 -8.20 17.98
C PHE A 240 15.26 -9.03 17.86
N TYR A 241 15.21 -10.35 18.06
CA TYR A 241 16.38 -11.23 17.94
C TYR A 241 16.80 -11.54 16.50
N THR A 242 16.01 -11.16 15.49
CA THR A 242 16.32 -11.33 14.07
C THR A 242 17.06 -10.11 13.56
N THR A 243 18.35 -10.22 13.28
CA THR A 243 19.19 -9.10 12.81
C THR A 243 19.39 -9.09 11.29
N THR A 244 18.83 -10.04 10.56
CA THR A 244 18.97 -10.09 9.09
C THR A 244 18.18 -8.97 8.44
N GLY A 245 18.81 -8.25 7.51
CA GLY A 245 18.17 -7.22 6.68
C GLY A 245 18.03 -5.84 7.34
N GLU A 246 18.50 -5.65 8.57
CA GLU A 246 18.59 -4.30 9.18
C GLU A 246 19.64 -3.43 8.46
N THR A 247 19.41 -2.13 8.42
CA THR A 247 20.27 -1.19 7.69
C THR A 247 20.98 -0.25 8.66
N ARG A 248 22.32 -0.22 8.63
CA ARG A 248 23.10 0.71 9.44
C ARG A 248 22.89 2.15 8.96
N MET A 249 22.87 3.12 9.87
CA MET A 249 22.63 4.54 9.55
C MET A 249 23.59 5.12 8.51
N ASP A 250 24.84 4.62 8.43
CA ASP A 250 25.78 5.03 7.37
C ASP A 250 25.32 4.66 5.94
N SER A 251 24.31 3.81 5.82
CA SER A 251 23.78 3.29 4.55
C SER A 251 22.34 3.75 4.30
N TRP A 252 21.84 4.71 5.09
CA TRP A 252 20.56 5.35 4.82
C TRP A 252 20.62 6.13 3.52
N THR A 253 19.49 6.17 2.83
CA THR A 253 19.31 6.94 1.60
C THR A 253 19.35 8.45 1.88
N PRO A 254 19.61 9.29 0.86
CA PRO A 254 19.58 10.73 1.03
C PRO A 254 18.26 11.27 1.59
N ASP A 255 17.11 10.72 1.18
CA ASP A 255 15.78 11.14 1.64
C ASP A 255 15.57 10.81 3.12
N GLU A 256 16.09 9.66 3.57
CA GLU A 256 16.06 9.26 4.98
C GLU A 256 16.95 10.17 5.83
N MET A 257 18.16 10.48 5.34
CA MET A 257 19.09 11.39 6.02
C MET A 257 18.59 12.84 6.04
N ALA A 258 17.79 13.26 5.05
CA ALA A 258 17.21 14.60 4.98
C ALA A 258 16.24 14.91 6.13
N ARG A 259 15.80 13.88 6.88
CA ARG A 259 14.98 14.03 8.10
C ARG A 259 15.77 14.55 9.30
N GLY A 260 17.10 14.69 9.18
CA GLY A 260 17.96 15.40 10.14
C GLY A 260 18.43 14.56 11.33
N TRP A 261 18.07 13.28 11.40
CA TRP A 261 18.61 12.34 12.38
C TRP A 261 20.07 12.00 12.08
N ASN A 262 20.86 11.79 13.13
CA ASN A 262 22.28 11.46 13.01
C ASN A 262 22.74 10.51 14.12
N SER A 263 24.01 10.09 14.03
CA SER A 263 24.68 9.27 15.02
C SER A 263 26.18 9.58 15.00
N THR A 264 26.84 9.38 16.13
CA THR A 264 28.30 9.53 16.25
C THR A 264 28.99 8.39 15.52
N VAL A 265 30.00 8.73 14.72
CA VAL A 265 30.90 7.75 14.12
C VAL A 265 31.80 7.18 15.23
N SER A 266 31.65 5.90 15.53
CA SER A 266 32.45 5.22 16.54
C SER A 266 33.77 4.72 15.96
N GLU A 267 34.88 5.31 16.40
CA GLU A 267 36.24 4.86 16.04
C GLU A 267 36.51 3.44 16.55
N GLU A 268 36.06 3.14 17.77
CA GLU A 268 36.13 1.83 18.41
C GLU A 268 35.40 0.74 17.60
N ALA A 269 34.31 1.10 16.91
CA ALA A 269 33.55 0.19 16.07
C ALA A 269 33.97 0.22 14.59
N GLY A 270 35.20 0.66 14.29
CA GLY A 270 35.74 0.68 12.92
C GLY A 270 35.17 1.80 12.05
N GLY A 271 34.89 2.96 12.64
CA GLY A 271 34.38 4.13 11.92
C GLY A 271 32.92 4.01 11.50
N GLN A 272 32.09 3.34 12.31
CA GLN A 272 30.67 3.08 12.00
C GLN A 272 29.74 3.94 12.86
N LYS A 273 28.62 4.41 12.30
CA LYS A 273 27.45 4.83 13.09
C LYS A 273 26.70 3.58 13.54
N VAL A 274 26.81 3.23 14.83
CA VAL A 274 26.34 1.95 15.37
C VAL A 274 24.82 1.98 15.67
N VAL A 275 24.04 2.59 14.79
CA VAL A 275 22.57 2.65 14.83
C VAL A 275 22.02 1.94 13.61
N TYR A 276 20.98 1.15 13.79
CA TYR A 276 20.39 0.31 12.75
C TYR A 276 18.91 0.60 12.59
N ALA A 277 18.50 0.96 11.38
CA ALA A 277 17.12 1.02 10.96
C ALA A 277 16.52 -0.38 10.81
N ARG A 278 15.29 -0.50 11.31
CA ARG A 278 14.42 -1.66 11.19
C ARG A 278 13.03 -1.18 10.77
N THR A 279 12.11 -2.11 10.55
CA THR A 279 10.74 -1.79 10.13
C THR A 279 10.00 -1.10 11.27
N GLY A 280 9.79 0.21 11.14
CA GLY A 280 9.11 1.06 12.13
C GLY A 280 9.91 1.45 13.39
N PHE A 281 11.19 1.10 13.53
CA PHE A 281 11.97 1.48 14.74
C PHE A 281 13.48 1.41 14.52
N LEU A 282 14.23 1.91 15.52
CA LEU A 282 15.69 1.89 15.53
C LEU A 282 16.25 0.93 16.55
N LYS A 283 17.45 0.39 16.29
CA LYS A 283 18.26 -0.36 17.25
C LYS A 283 19.57 0.39 17.52
N LEU A 284 19.83 0.66 18.79
CA LEU A 284 21.06 1.27 19.29
C LEU A 284 22.09 0.20 19.65
N GLY A 285 23.17 0.09 18.87
CA GLY A 285 24.32 -0.74 19.20
C GLY A 285 24.33 -2.13 18.56
N LYS A 286 25.44 -2.84 18.82
CA LYS A 286 25.71 -4.23 18.47
C LYS A 286 26.54 -4.88 19.60
N THR A 287 26.92 -6.15 19.43
CA THR A 287 27.87 -6.78 20.35
C THR A 287 29.17 -5.96 20.44
N GLY A 288 29.59 -5.63 21.66
CA GLY A 288 30.79 -4.88 21.98
C GLY A 288 30.66 -3.36 21.92
N TYR A 289 29.59 -2.80 21.34
CA TYR A 289 29.52 -1.36 21.08
C TYR A 289 28.09 -0.82 21.15
N GLY A 290 27.89 0.26 21.91
CA GLY A 290 26.69 1.08 21.86
C GLY A 290 26.69 2.03 20.66
N GLY A 291 25.50 2.42 20.22
CA GLY A 291 25.30 3.49 19.26
C GLY A 291 24.40 4.55 19.84
N ASP A 292 24.60 5.80 19.41
CA ASP A 292 23.76 6.92 19.79
C ASP A 292 22.88 7.42 18.65
N LEU A 293 21.62 7.70 18.95
CA LEU A 293 20.73 8.44 18.07
C LEU A 293 20.71 9.90 18.50
N ILE A 294 20.96 10.80 17.55
CA ILE A 294 20.97 12.24 17.73
C ILE A 294 19.82 12.84 16.91
N SER A 295 18.94 13.59 17.56
CA SER A 295 17.80 14.25 16.89
C SER A 295 18.24 15.43 16.01
N PRO A 296 17.40 15.91 15.09
CA PRO A 296 17.49 17.28 14.60
C PRO A 296 17.51 18.28 15.76
N ALA A 297 18.06 19.47 15.51
CA ALA A 297 18.00 20.55 16.49
C ALA A 297 16.54 20.99 16.70
N LEU A 298 16.19 21.39 17.92
CA LEU A 298 14.85 21.87 18.30
C LEU A 298 14.58 23.29 17.78
N SER A 299 14.84 23.52 16.49
CA SER A 299 14.83 24.81 15.79
C SER A 299 13.51 25.58 15.86
N ALA A 300 12.42 24.94 16.31
CA ALA A 300 11.14 25.58 16.57
C ALA A 300 11.14 26.47 17.84
N LEU A 301 12.09 26.26 18.76
CA LEU A 301 12.23 27.08 19.97
C LEU A 301 12.81 28.45 19.63
N THR A 302 12.22 29.51 20.20
CA THR A 302 12.66 30.91 19.97
C THR A 302 13.35 31.52 21.18
N GLU A 303 13.27 30.86 22.34
CA GLU A 303 13.87 31.23 23.60
C GLU A 303 14.23 29.96 24.39
N PRO A 304 15.02 30.06 25.48
CA PRO A 304 15.23 28.93 26.36
C PRO A 304 13.92 28.42 26.95
N THR A 305 13.61 27.14 26.75
CA THR A 305 12.31 26.54 27.07
C THR A 305 12.50 25.17 27.72
N ASN A 306 11.64 24.84 28.68
CA ASN A 306 11.60 23.50 29.26
C ASN A 306 10.78 22.59 28.35
N VAL A 307 11.27 21.37 28.10
CA VAL A 307 10.58 20.40 27.26
C VAL A 307 10.51 19.05 27.94
N ARG A 308 9.41 18.33 27.73
CA ARG A 308 9.26 16.91 28.05
C ARG A 308 9.57 16.10 26.80
N VAL A 309 10.42 15.10 26.97
CA VAL A 309 10.70 14.08 25.97
C VAL A 309 9.99 12.80 26.40
N THR A 310 9.16 12.25 25.53
CA THR A 310 8.54 10.93 25.70
C THR A 310 8.94 10.04 24.54
N PHE A 311 9.17 8.76 24.78
CA PHE A 311 9.57 7.80 23.76
C PHE A 311 9.27 6.38 24.22
N LYS A 312 9.31 5.43 23.30
CA LYS A 312 9.26 4.01 23.62
C LYS A 312 10.62 3.36 23.51
N ALA A 313 10.89 2.42 24.40
CA ALA A 313 12.12 1.63 24.37
C ALA A 313 11.89 0.19 24.77
N VAL A 314 12.68 -0.73 24.20
CA VAL A 314 12.65 -2.16 24.54
C VAL A 314 14.09 -2.70 24.55
N PRO A 315 14.50 -3.53 25.53
CA PRO A 315 15.86 -4.06 25.55
C PRO A 315 15.98 -5.34 24.69
N TYR A 316 17.18 -5.63 24.20
CA TYR A 316 17.42 -6.84 23.42
C TYR A 316 17.50 -8.10 24.29
N LYS A 317 16.69 -9.11 23.94
CA LYS A 317 16.82 -10.48 24.45
C LYS A 317 16.98 -11.48 23.29
N THR A 318 17.86 -12.46 23.41
CA THR A 318 17.96 -13.52 22.37
C THR A 318 16.71 -14.40 22.37
N LYS A 319 16.48 -15.15 21.29
CA LYS A 319 15.40 -16.18 21.24
C LYS A 319 15.49 -17.18 22.39
N GLY A 320 16.71 -17.52 22.83
CA GLY A 320 16.95 -18.44 23.95
C GLY A 320 16.85 -17.79 25.33
N GLY A 321 16.40 -16.53 25.44
CA GLY A 321 16.18 -15.84 26.71
C GLY A 321 17.42 -15.13 27.29
N ALA A 322 18.55 -15.10 26.59
CA ALA A 322 19.73 -14.39 27.08
C ALA A 322 19.57 -12.89 26.90
N GLU A 323 19.55 -12.17 28.01
CA GLU A 323 19.39 -10.72 28.07
C GLU A 323 20.73 -10.00 27.87
N ASP A 324 20.69 -8.87 27.16
CA ASP A 324 21.78 -7.90 27.14
C ASP A 324 21.84 -7.11 28.47
N ASP A 325 22.78 -6.17 28.58
CA ASP A 325 22.60 -5.04 29.50
C ASP A 325 21.53 -4.11 28.90
N ASN A 326 20.91 -3.27 29.73
CA ASN A 326 19.70 -2.54 29.36
C ASN A 326 19.68 -1.08 29.83
N ILE A 327 20.85 -0.44 29.85
CA ILE A 327 20.96 0.97 30.22
C ILE A 327 20.84 1.85 28.98
N LEU A 328 19.91 2.79 28.99
CA LEU A 328 19.82 3.85 28.00
C LEU A 328 20.32 5.16 28.59
N LYS A 329 21.46 5.67 28.12
CA LYS A 329 21.93 7.00 28.50
C LYS A 329 21.17 8.05 27.68
N VAL A 330 20.67 9.07 28.36
CA VAL A 330 19.99 10.22 27.75
C VAL A 330 20.75 11.49 28.11
N ASN A 331 21.02 12.33 27.12
CA ASN A 331 21.64 13.65 27.30
C ASN A 331 21.27 14.57 26.13
N VAL A 332 21.82 15.78 26.15
CA VAL A 332 21.67 16.75 25.06
C VAL A 332 23.03 17.13 24.47
N ILE A 333 23.01 17.50 23.19
CA ILE A 333 24.09 18.22 22.53
C ILE A 333 23.62 19.68 22.41
N GLY A 334 24.49 20.62 22.79
CA GLY A 334 24.14 22.04 22.88
C GLY A 334 23.54 22.42 24.24
N PRO A 335 22.82 23.56 24.31
CA PRO A 335 22.22 24.05 25.55
C PRO A 335 21.16 23.11 26.13
N GLY A 336 20.93 23.21 27.45
CA GLY A 336 19.92 22.45 28.18
C GLY A 336 20.51 21.40 29.13
N VAL A 337 19.70 20.92 30.06
CA VAL A 337 20.09 19.91 31.06
C VAL A 337 18.98 18.88 31.21
N THR A 338 19.31 17.60 31.08
CA THR A 338 18.35 16.50 31.29
C THR A 338 18.08 16.27 32.78
N SER A 339 16.84 15.93 33.13
CA SER A 339 16.44 15.59 34.50
C SER A 339 17.05 14.28 35.02
N VAL A 340 17.45 13.41 34.09
CA VAL A 340 18.17 12.16 34.33
C VAL A 340 19.27 12.01 33.29
N ASN A 341 20.32 11.25 33.58
CA ASN A 341 21.41 10.94 32.64
C ASN A 341 21.33 9.52 32.07
N SER A 342 20.49 8.66 32.66
CA SER A 342 20.25 7.30 32.22
C SER A 342 18.94 6.76 32.74
N LEU A 343 18.39 5.80 32.00
CA LEU A 343 17.20 5.02 32.33
C LEU A 343 17.54 3.53 32.20
N THR A 344 16.97 2.70 33.07
CA THR A 344 17.02 1.25 32.93
C THR A 344 15.78 0.79 32.16
N ILE A 345 15.99 0.04 31.09
CA ILE A 345 14.93 -0.41 30.19
C ILE A 345 14.61 -1.88 30.51
N ASP A 346 13.69 -2.12 31.45
CA ASP A 346 13.44 -3.45 32.05
C ASP A 346 12.20 -4.19 31.49
N ASN A 347 11.54 -3.64 30.47
CA ASN A 347 10.39 -4.24 29.80
C ASN A 347 10.84 -5.31 28.79
N TRP A 348 11.37 -6.43 29.28
CA TRP A 348 11.91 -7.51 28.43
C TRP A 348 10.85 -8.13 27.50
N PRO A 349 11.16 -8.39 26.22
CA PRO A 349 10.20 -8.97 25.27
C PRO A 349 9.83 -10.41 25.62
N ASP A 350 8.55 -10.76 25.53
CA ASP A 350 8.09 -12.14 25.70
C ASP A 350 7.74 -12.73 24.33
N TYR A 351 8.66 -13.51 23.78
CA TYR A 351 8.53 -14.04 22.42
C TYR A 351 7.48 -15.14 22.30
N ASP A 352 7.08 -15.80 23.38
CA ASP A 352 6.02 -16.81 23.34
C ASP A 352 4.63 -16.15 23.30
N ALA A 353 4.49 -15.00 23.97
CA ALA A 353 3.26 -14.21 23.97
C ALA A 353 3.16 -13.23 22.78
N ASP A 354 4.29 -12.72 22.28
CA ASP A 354 4.39 -11.71 21.22
C ASP A 354 5.44 -12.12 20.18
N HIS A 355 5.11 -13.15 19.38
CA HIS A 355 6.01 -13.71 18.37
C HIS A 355 6.50 -12.68 17.34
N GLU A 356 5.66 -11.70 17.01
CA GLU A 356 5.97 -10.66 16.01
C GLU A 356 6.61 -9.41 16.62
N CYS A 357 6.72 -9.33 17.96
CA CYS A 357 7.28 -8.19 18.70
C CYS A 357 6.57 -6.86 18.40
N THR A 358 5.25 -6.90 18.23
CA THR A 358 4.42 -5.71 17.92
C THR A 358 3.60 -5.28 19.12
N ALA A 359 3.09 -6.22 19.92
CA ALA A 359 2.22 -5.93 21.05
C ALA A 359 2.97 -5.22 22.19
N ILE A 360 4.25 -5.51 22.38
CA ILE A 360 5.08 -4.86 23.41
C ILE A 360 5.17 -3.34 23.25
N TRP A 361 5.14 -2.82 22.02
CA TRP A 361 5.16 -1.38 21.76
C TRP A 361 3.86 -0.68 22.20
N LEU A 362 2.76 -1.42 22.40
CA LEU A 362 1.49 -0.86 22.86
C LEU A 362 1.39 -0.76 24.39
N LYS A 363 2.36 -1.33 25.10
CA LYS A 363 2.32 -1.41 26.57
C LYS A 363 2.85 -0.14 27.22
N GLU A 364 2.21 0.26 28.31
CA GLU A 364 2.60 1.46 29.07
C GLU A 364 4.02 1.33 29.62
N GLU A 365 4.43 0.14 30.07
CA GLU A 365 5.79 -0.10 30.57
C GLU A 365 6.90 0.05 29.51
N SER A 366 6.54 0.15 28.23
CA SER A 366 7.49 0.46 27.16
C SER A 366 7.70 1.96 26.97
N THR A 367 6.92 2.80 27.64
CA THR A 367 6.97 4.26 27.52
C THR A 367 7.85 4.86 28.61
N TYR A 368 8.78 5.72 28.20
CA TYR A 368 9.74 6.39 29.06
C TYR A 368 9.69 7.89 28.81
N GLU A 369 10.07 8.66 29.84
CA GLU A 369 10.13 10.12 29.74
C GLU A 369 11.29 10.73 30.52
N PHE A 370 11.71 11.91 30.09
CA PHE A 370 12.56 12.81 30.87
C PHE A 370 12.29 14.27 30.49
N ILE A 371 12.76 15.19 31.32
CA ILE A 371 12.64 16.63 31.08
C ILE A 371 14.00 17.18 30.67
N ILE A 372 14.00 18.15 29.75
CA ILE A 372 15.15 19.02 29.48
C ILE A 372 14.80 20.42 29.95
N THR A 373 15.58 20.95 30.87
CA THR A 373 15.46 22.32 31.35
C THR A 373 16.32 23.25 30.51
N GLY A 374 15.76 24.36 30.03
CA GLY A 374 16.49 25.38 29.27
C GLY A 374 17.00 24.93 27.89
N ALA A 375 16.24 24.09 27.18
CA ALA A 375 16.51 23.76 25.79
C ALA A 375 16.38 25.00 24.90
N THR A 376 17.14 25.08 23.81
CA THR A 376 17.09 26.16 22.83
C THR A 376 16.97 25.59 21.41
N ALA A 377 16.92 26.46 20.41
CA ALA A 377 16.94 26.09 19.00
C ALA A 377 18.15 25.21 18.59
N GLU A 378 19.23 25.24 19.37
CA GLU A 378 20.48 24.49 19.14
C GLU A 378 20.51 23.13 19.84
N THR A 379 19.57 22.89 20.77
CA THR A 379 19.52 21.64 21.53
C THR A 379 19.17 20.47 20.62
N GLN A 380 19.95 19.39 20.71
CA GLN A 380 19.64 18.09 20.11
C GLN A 380 19.55 17.03 21.21
N LEU A 381 18.60 16.12 21.09
CA LEU A 381 18.50 14.94 21.95
C LEU A 381 19.59 13.94 21.59
N ARG A 382 20.11 13.22 22.59
CA ARG A 382 21.02 12.08 22.38
C ARG A 382 20.59 10.89 23.23
N PHE A 383 20.30 9.78 22.56
CA PHE A 383 19.98 8.49 23.16
C PHE A 383 21.11 7.50 22.87
N LEU A 384 21.82 7.00 23.88
CA LEU A 384 22.96 6.08 23.72
C LEU A 384 22.68 4.75 24.44
N GLY A 385 22.73 3.64 23.68
CA GLY A 385 22.63 2.30 24.25
C GLY A 385 23.90 1.94 25.03
N GLY A 386 23.90 2.12 26.34
CA GLY A 386 25.03 1.82 27.22
C GLY A 386 26.18 2.82 27.03
N ASP A 387 27.25 2.38 26.39
CA ASP A 387 28.45 3.18 26.10
C ASP A 387 28.99 2.84 24.72
N PHE A 388 29.83 3.72 24.15
CA PHE A 388 30.40 3.51 22.82
C PHE A 388 31.26 2.25 22.74
N ASN A 389 32.05 1.98 23.79
CA ASN A 389 32.83 0.77 23.93
C ASN A 389 32.32 -0.06 25.11
N LEU A 390 31.83 -1.25 24.81
CA LEU A 390 31.33 -2.22 25.79
C LEU A 390 32.24 -3.43 25.91
N VAL A 391 33.36 -3.51 25.17
CA VAL A 391 34.25 -4.66 25.22
C VAL A 391 34.84 -4.79 26.64
N GLY A 392 34.51 -5.89 27.32
CA GLY A 392 34.92 -6.13 28.71
C GLY A 392 34.14 -5.35 29.77
N VAL A 393 33.08 -4.64 29.38
CA VAL A 393 32.18 -3.89 30.28
C VAL A 393 30.83 -4.60 30.36
N GLY A 394 30.32 -4.85 31.57
CA GLY A 394 29.05 -5.54 31.77
C GLY A 394 29.01 -6.90 31.06
N LYS A 395 27.92 -7.19 30.34
CA LYS A 395 27.79 -8.37 29.47
C LYS A 395 28.44 -8.19 28.09
N GLY A 396 29.06 -7.04 27.83
CA GLY A 396 29.67 -6.69 26.56
C GLY A 396 28.66 -6.34 25.45
N LYS A 397 27.40 -6.08 25.80
CA LYS A 397 26.30 -5.88 24.86
C LYS A 397 25.15 -5.13 25.55
N ASN A 398 24.65 -4.07 24.92
CA ASN A 398 23.56 -3.23 25.45
C ASN A 398 22.69 -2.71 24.30
N ARG A 399 22.03 -3.61 23.58
CA ARG A 399 21.16 -3.21 22.47
C ARG A 399 19.81 -2.76 23.00
N ILE A 400 19.41 -1.54 22.66
CA ILE A 400 18.10 -0.96 22.97
C ILE A 400 17.39 -0.62 21.67
N PHE A 401 16.12 -0.97 21.57
CA PHE A 401 15.24 -0.53 20.49
C PHE A 401 14.52 0.75 20.90
N LEU A 402 14.32 1.67 19.96
CA LEU A 402 13.69 2.98 20.18
C LEU A 402 12.65 3.28 19.11
N ASP A 403 11.55 3.88 19.57
CA ASP A 403 10.46 4.37 18.71
C ASP A 403 9.64 5.48 19.40
N ASP A 404 8.67 6.06 18.69
CA ASP A 404 7.63 6.98 19.19
C ASP A 404 8.19 8.19 19.98
N ILE A 405 9.25 8.82 19.46
CA ILE A 405 9.88 9.97 20.10
C ILE A 405 9.02 11.21 19.91
N THR A 406 8.66 11.86 21.01
CA THR A 406 7.93 13.13 21.03
C THR A 406 8.62 14.12 21.96
N VAL A 407 8.71 15.38 21.53
CA VAL A 407 9.18 16.49 22.37
C VAL A 407 8.08 17.53 22.47
N LYS A 408 7.65 17.84 23.70
CA LYS A 408 6.61 18.81 24.00
C LYS A 408 7.15 19.93 24.87
N ILE A 409 6.80 21.17 24.55
CA ILE A 409 7.00 22.33 25.44
C ILE A 409 6.15 22.13 26.70
N ILE A 410 6.74 22.42 27.86
CA ILE A 410 6.07 22.39 29.16
C ILE A 410 6.26 23.74 29.87
N ASP A 411 5.26 24.12 30.65
CA ASP A 411 5.25 25.36 31.45
C ASP A 411 6.25 25.34 32.62
#